data_AF-A0A2U1LTF4-F1
#
_entry.id   AF-A0A2U1LTF4-F1
#
_cell.length_a   1.000
_cell.length_b   1.000
_cell.length_c   1.000
_cell.angle_alpha   90.00
_cell.angle_beta   90.00
_cell.angle_gamma   90.00
#
_symmetry.space_group_name_H-M   'P 1'
#
loop_
_entity.id
_entity.type
_entity.pdbx_description
1 polymer ?
#
loop_
_entity_poly.entity_id
_entity_poly.type
_entity_poly.pdbx_seq_one_letter_code
_entity_poly.pdbx_strand_id
1 'polypeptide(L)'
;MVPLHPYSHIPKNPLIAKSTHAQIIKHGITSSDKFLANNMINMYGKCGCFSYARQLFDEMPQKDLVTWNSILAAYGSGCEVDGGNVEKGMSLFRAFSITFFGEWGDKSQLATIGLAAAENPLGVVLGGILGQALCQNAAVFGGKSLATQIPERFIALSGGILFIVFGIQSFFSTIES
;
A
#
# COMPACT_ATOMS: atom_id res chain seq x y z
N MET A 1 -6.06 -21.29 -1.18
CA MET A 1 -4.73 -21.36 -0.52
C MET A 1 -3.69 -20.95 -1.55
N VAL A 2 -3.40 -19.65 -1.65
CA VAL A 2 -2.32 -19.14 -2.53
C VAL A 2 -1.05 -19.15 -1.68
N PRO A 3 0.02 -19.84 -2.09
CA PRO A 3 1.23 -19.91 -1.28
C PRO A 3 1.87 -18.53 -1.18
N LEU A 4 2.23 -18.15 0.05
CA LEU A 4 3.06 -16.98 0.34
C LEU A 4 4.42 -17.15 -0.36
N HIS A 5 4.82 -16.10 -1.08
CA HIS A 5 6.08 -16.04 -1.85
C HIS A 5 7.30 -16.49 -1.02
N PRO A 6 8.16 -17.39 -1.54
CA PRO A 6 9.38 -17.87 -0.86
C PRO A 6 10.53 -16.84 -0.71
N TYR A 7 10.33 -15.58 -1.08
CA TYR A 7 11.43 -14.63 -1.33
C TYR A 7 11.41 -13.41 -0.39
N SER A 8 11.16 -13.62 0.90
CA SER A 8 11.23 -12.55 1.92
C SER A 8 12.66 -12.07 2.22
N HIS A 9 13.69 -12.79 1.76
CA HIS A 9 15.10 -12.44 1.96
C HIS A 9 15.78 -12.04 0.64
N ILE A 10 15.31 -10.96 0.02
CA ILE A 10 16.03 -10.36 -1.10
C ILE A 10 17.11 -9.41 -0.52
N PRO A 11 18.41 -9.70 -0.70
CA PRO A 11 19.49 -8.89 -0.14
C PRO A 11 19.52 -7.50 -0.81
N LYS A 12 19.75 -6.45 -0.01
CA LYS A 12 19.92 -5.06 -0.47
C LYS A 12 21.30 -4.85 -1.09
N ASN A 13 21.60 -5.58 -2.16
CA ASN A 13 22.89 -5.46 -2.85
C ASN A 13 22.68 -5.30 -4.36
N PRO A 14 23.05 -4.14 -4.94
CA PRO A 14 22.88 -3.87 -6.37
C PRO A 14 23.69 -4.83 -7.26
N LEU A 15 24.77 -5.44 -6.74
CA LEU A 15 25.54 -6.45 -7.47
C LEU A 15 24.75 -7.76 -7.61
N ILE A 16 24.03 -8.16 -6.57
CA ILE A 16 23.15 -9.35 -6.59
C ILE A 16 21.98 -9.11 -7.54
N ALA A 17 21.47 -7.88 -7.58
CA ALA A 17 20.42 -7.48 -8.51
C ALA A 17 20.83 -7.69 -9.98
N LYS A 18 22.01 -7.17 -10.33
CA LYS A 18 22.56 -7.26 -11.68
C LYS A 18 22.95 -8.68 -12.06
N SER A 19 23.54 -9.45 -11.14
CA SER A 19 23.93 -10.84 -11.41
C SER A 19 22.71 -11.74 -11.63
N THR A 20 21.65 -11.56 -10.82
CA THR A 20 20.38 -12.28 -10.97
C THR A 20 19.72 -11.95 -12.31
N HIS A 21 19.67 -10.67 -12.69
CA HIS A 21 19.16 -10.26 -14.00
C HIS A 21 19.96 -10.86 -15.16
N ALA A 22 21.30 -10.89 -15.06
CA ALA A 22 22.15 -11.51 -16.07
C ALA A 22 21.91 -13.02 -16.21
N GLN A 23 21.68 -13.74 -15.10
CA GLN A 23 21.33 -15.16 -15.12
C GLN A 23 19.97 -15.41 -15.78
N ILE A 24 18.99 -14.56 -15.51
CA ILE A 24 17.65 -14.62 -16.09
C ILE A 24 17.71 -14.45 -17.62
N ILE A 25 18.44 -13.43 -18.10
CA ILE A 25 18.67 -13.23 -19.54
C ILE A 25 19.37 -14.44 -20.15
N LYS A 26 20.40 -14.97 -19.49
CA LYS A 26 21.17 -16.12 -19.97
C LYS A 26 20.30 -17.38 -20.13
N HIS A 27 19.21 -17.50 -19.38
CA HIS A 27 18.27 -18.62 -19.48
C HIS A 27 17.08 -18.33 -20.40
N GLY A 28 17.12 -17.23 -21.17
CA GLY A 28 16.10 -16.90 -22.18
C GLY A 28 14.77 -16.44 -21.58
N ILE A 29 14.73 -16.14 -20.28
CA ILE A 29 13.52 -15.67 -19.63
C ILE A 29 13.43 -14.15 -19.88
N THR A 30 12.39 -13.75 -20.61
CA THR A 30 12.18 -12.37 -21.06
C THR A 30 11.21 -11.63 -20.14
N SER A 31 11.16 -10.30 -20.27
CA SER A 31 10.21 -9.39 -19.61
C SER A 31 8.72 -9.68 -19.91
N SER A 32 8.43 -10.73 -20.70
CA SER A 32 7.08 -11.23 -20.99
C SER A 32 6.44 -11.93 -19.79
N ASP A 33 7.24 -12.52 -18.88
CA ASP A 33 6.72 -13.11 -17.64
C ASP A 33 6.46 -12.02 -16.60
N LYS A 34 5.18 -11.66 -16.45
CA LYS A 34 4.71 -10.64 -15.51
C LYS A 34 5.10 -10.94 -14.07
N PHE A 35 5.05 -12.20 -13.65
CA PHE A 35 5.37 -12.58 -12.29
C PHE A 35 6.84 -12.33 -12.01
N LEU A 36 7.72 -12.78 -12.92
CA LEU A 36 9.15 -12.56 -12.77
C LEU A 36 9.52 -11.08 -12.86
N ALA A 37 8.96 -10.36 -13.83
CA ALA A 37 9.22 -8.94 -14.02
C ALA A 37 8.81 -8.11 -12.78
N ASN A 38 7.65 -8.41 -12.17
CA ASN A 38 7.22 -7.76 -10.93
C ASN A 38 8.18 -8.04 -9.76
N ASN A 39 8.68 -9.28 -9.62
CA ASN A 39 9.68 -9.60 -8.59
C ASN A 39 11.00 -8.86 -8.83
N MET A 40 11.43 -8.73 -10.09
CA MET A 40 12.65 -8.01 -10.45
C MET A 40 12.52 -6.50 -10.20
N ILE A 41 11.38 -5.89 -10.52
CA ILE A 41 11.08 -4.48 -10.20
C ILE A 41 11.18 -4.25 -8.68
N ASN A 42 10.57 -5.13 -7.88
CA ASN A 42 10.64 -5.05 -6.41
C ASN A 42 12.08 -5.22 -5.89
N MET A 43 12.83 -6.16 -6.48
CA MET A 43 14.23 -6.39 -6.12
C MET A 43 15.12 -5.18 -6.46
N TYR A 44 14.95 -4.59 -7.65
CA TYR A 44 15.66 -3.36 -8.03
C TYR A 44 15.32 -2.19 -7.12
N GLY A 45 14.04 -2.05 -6.73
CA GLY A 45 13.59 -1.05 -5.77
C GLY A 45 14.27 -1.18 -4.41
N LYS A 46 14.38 -2.41 -3.88
CA LYS A 46 15.08 -2.69 -2.61
C LYS A 46 16.59 -2.46 -2.67
N CYS A 47 17.18 -2.52 -3.87
CA CYS A 47 18.61 -2.30 -4.11
C CYS A 47 18.95 -0.86 -4.55
N GLY A 48 17.99 0.07 -4.52
CA GLY A 48 18.21 1.46 -4.96
C GLY A 48 18.44 1.63 -6.47
N CYS A 49 18.22 0.58 -7.26
CA CYS A 49 18.49 0.52 -8.70
C CYS A 49 17.28 0.97 -9.53
N PHE A 50 16.75 2.16 -9.26
CA PHE A 50 15.45 2.60 -9.81
C PHE A 50 15.42 2.73 -11.32
N SER A 51 16.52 3.15 -11.94
CA SER A 51 16.63 3.25 -13.40
C SER A 51 16.38 1.89 -14.07
N TYR A 52 16.92 0.82 -13.51
CA TYR A 52 16.71 -0.55 -13.99
C TYR A 52 15.29 -1.05 -13.71
N ALA A 53 14.73 -0.73 -12.53
CA ALA A 53 13.33 -1.04 -12.23
C ALA A 53 12.38 -0.37 -13.23
N ARG A 54 12.66 0.89 -13.57
CA ARG A 54 11.85 1.69 -14.49
C ARG A 54 11.98 1.19 -15.93
N GLN A 55 13.20 0.93 -16.39
CA GLN A 55 13.44 0.38 -17.71
C GLN A 55 12.69 -0.94 -17.89
N LEU A 56 12.79 -1.86 -16.92
CA LEU A 56 12.11 -3.14 -16.97
C LEU A 56 10.58 -2.98 -16.99
N PHE A 57 10.05 -2.06 -16.18
CA PHE A 57 8.62 -1.72 -16.21
C PHE A 57 8.19 -1.23 -17.59
N ASP A 58 8.95 -0.33 -18.22
CA ASP A 58 8.63 0.23 -19.52
C ASP A 58 8.66 -0.86 -20.62
N GLU A 59 9.60 -1.80 -20.56
CA GLU A 59 9.74 -2.94 -21.48
C GLU A 59 8.62 -4.00 -21.35
N MET A 60 7.85 -4.02 -20.26
CA MET A 60 6.76 -4.99 -20.08
C MET A 60 5.58 -4.73 -21.03
N PRO A 61 5.15 -5.72 -21.85
CA PRO A 61 4.06 -5.54 -22.81
C PRO A 61 2.68 -5.41 -22.15
N GLN A 62 2.50 -6.03 -20.97
CA GLN A 62 1.27 -5.92 -20.18
C GLN A 62 1.61 -5.67 -18.71
N LYS A 63 0.88 -4.73 -18.10
CA LYS A 63 1.08 -4.26 -16.72
C LYS A 63 -0.24 -4.43 -15.97
N ASP A 64 -0.19 -5.09 -14.81
CA ASP A 64 -1.36 -5.26 -13.94
C ASP A 64 -1.20 -4.48 -12.63
N LEU A 65 -2.20 -4.55 -11.76
CA LEU A 65 -2.17 -3.90 -10.44
C LEU A 65 -0.92 -4.23 -9.64
N VAL A 66 -0.41 -5.47 -9.75
CA VAL A 66 0.81 -5.90 -9.05
C VAL A 66 2.03 -5.20 -9.65
N THR A 67 2.10 -5.03 -10.97
CA THR A 67 3.16 -4.27 -11.65
C THR A 67 3.20 -2.81 -11.23
N TRP A 68 2.05 -2.14 -11.20
CA TRP A 68 1.93 -0.75 -10.76
C TRP A 68 2.31 -0.58 -9.28
N ASN A 69 1.83 -1.46 -8.41
CA ASN A 69 2.18 -1.45 -7.00
C ASN A 69 3.68 -1.71 -6.78
N SER A 70 4.29 -2.60 -7.57
CA SER A 70 5.71 -2.92 -7.46
C SER A 70 6.60 -1.74 -7.83
N ILE A 71 6.28 -1.00 -8.90
CA ILE A 71 7.08 0.17 -9.31
C ILE A 71 6.89 1.35 -8.34
N LEU A 72 5.67 1.57 -7.83
CA LEU A 72 5.39 2.56 -6.78
C LEU A 72 6.12 2.24 -5.48
N ALA A 73 6.11 0.97 -5.07
CA ALA A 73 6.85 0.50 -3.91
C ALA A 73 8.36 0.73 -4.09
N ALA A 74 8.90 0.46 -5.29
CA ALA A 74 10.31 0.71 -5.61
C ALA A 74 10.67 2.20 -5.46
N TYR A 75 9.89 3.12 -6.02
CA TYR A 75 10.12 4.57 -5.82
C TYR A 75 9.98 5.00 -4.36
N GLY A 76 9.08 4.36 -3.61
CA GLY A 76 8.93 4.62 -2.19
C GLY A 76 10.13 4.14 -1.38
N SER A 77 10.64 2.93 -1.63
CA SER A 77 11.49 2.18 -0.69
C SER A 77 12.87 2.78 -0.38
N GLY A 78 13.19 3.97 -0.89
CA GLY A 78 14.27 4.80 -0.39
C GLY A 78 15.37 4.98 -1.43
N CYS A 79 15.40 6.16 -2.04
CA CYS A 79 16.62 6.69 -2.61
C CYS A 79 17.53 7.05 -1.42
N GLU A 80 18.55 6.24 -1.16
CA GLU A 80 19.66 6.66 -0.30
C GLU A 80 20.50 7.62 -1.15
N VAL A 81 20.04 8.88 -1.23
CA VAL A 81 20.87 9.99 -1.70
C VAL A 81 21.63 10.45 -0.47
N ASP A 82 22.95 10.33 -0.51
CA ASP A 82 23.86 10.94 0.45
C ASP A 82 23.53 12.44 0.58
N GLY A 83 22.76 12.80 1.61
CA GLY A 83 22.28 14.16 1.83
C GLY A 83 20.95 14.20 2.57
N GLY A 84 21.01 14.30 3.92
CA GLY A 84 19.92 14.15 4.90
C GLY A 84 18.70 15.09 4.82
N ASN A 85 18.39 15.68 3.66
CA ASN A 85 17.17 16.48 3.43
C ASN A 85 16.11 15.77 2.57
N VAL A 86 16.50 14.81 1.73
CA VAL A 86 15.56 14.12 0.80
C VAL A 86 14.67 13.10 1.54
N GLU A 87 15.20 12.47 2.60
CA GLU A 87 14.48 11.46 3.38
C GLU A 87 13.26 12.02 4.12
N LYS A 88 13.34 13.29 4.58
CA LYS A 88 12.23 14.01 5.21
C LYS A 88 11.12 14.37 4.22
N GLY A 89 11.49 14.79 3.01
CA GLY A 89 10.52 15.08 1.94
C GLY A 89 9.73 13.85 1.49
N MET A 90 10.40 12.69 1.40
CA MET A 90 9.78 11.45 0.95
C MET A 90 8.89 10.81 2.02
N SER A 91 9.27 10.88 3.30
CA SER A 91 8.43 10.42 4.41
C SER A 91 7.16 11.28 4.57
N LEU A 92 7.28 12.60 4.41
CA LEU A 92 6.12 13.50 4.35
C LEU A 92 5.24 13.20 3.13
N PHE A 93 5.82 13.01 1.94
CA PHE A 93 5.06 12.68 0.75
C PHE A 93 4.34 11.32 0.87
N ARG A 94 4.97 10.34 1.53
CA ARG A 94 4.36 9.04 1.84
C ARG A 94 3.22 9.15 2.85
N ALA A 95 3.43 9.86 3.95
CA ALA A 95 2.38 10.12 4.94
C ALA A 95 1.21 10.89 4.32
N PHE A 96 1.50 11.90 3.51
CA PHE A 96 0.53 12.61 2.69
C PHE A 96 -0.20 11.66 1.75
N SER A 97 0.49 10.81 0.99
CA SER A 97 -0.14 9.92 0.01
C SER A 97 -1.02 8.86 0.68
N ILE A 98 -0.59 8.28 1.79
CA ILE A 98 -1.40 7.31 2.57
C ILE A 98 -2.66 7.98 3.10
N THR A 99 -2.53 9.19 3.67
CA THR A 99 -3.67 9.93 4.24
C THR A 99 -4.59 10.42 3.13
N PHE A 100 -4.03 10.99 2.06
CA PHE A 100 -4.76 11.55 0.93
C PHE A 100 -5.53 10.47 0.19
N PHE A 101 -4.89 9.37 -0.24
CA PHE A 101 -5.61 8.28 -0.92
C PHE A 101 -6.45 7.43 0.02
N GLY A 102 -6.06 7.29 1.29
CA GLY A 102 -6.86 6.63 2.32
C GLY A 102 -8.16 7.37 2.63
N GLU A 103 -8.14 8.70 2.61
CA GLU A 103 -9.32 9.55 2.83
C GLU A 103 -10.10 9.83 1.53
N TRP A 104 -9.41 10.03 0.38
CA TRP A 104 -10.05 10.27 -0.94
C TRP A 104 -10.81 9.06 -1.49
N GLY A 105 -10.52 7.86 -0.98
CA GLY A 105 -11.21 6.63 -1.36
C GLY A 105 -12.39 6.26 -0.46
N ASP A 106 -12.72 7.06 0.56
CA ASP A 106 -13.73 6.64 1.54
C ASP A 106 -15.17 6.74 1.01
N LYS A 107 -16.01 5.81 1.46
CA LYS A 107 -17.45 5.75 1.15
C LYS A 107 -18.16 7.07 1.47
N SER A 108 -17.66 7.82 2.45
CA SER A 108 -18.16 9.15 2.81
C SER A 108 -18.03 10.16 1.67
N GLN A 109 -16.97 10.12 0.85
CA GLN A 109 -16.79 11.04 -0.26
C GLN A 109 -17.70 10.71 -1.45
N LEU A 110 -17.88 9.41 -1.77
CA LEU A 110 -18.86 8.97 -2.76
C LEU A 110 -20.30 9.30 -2.33
N ALA A 111 -20.61 9.13 -1.04
CA ALA A 111 -21.90 9.55 -0.48
C ALA A 111 -22.10 11.07 -0.57
N THR A 112 -21.04 11.86 -0.31
CA THR A 112 -21.09 13.33 -0.43
C THR A 112 -21.31 13.77 -1.87
N ILE A 113 -20.68 13.11 -2.86
CA ILE A 113 -20.92 13.37 -4.29
C ILE A 113 -22.37 13.05 -4.65
N GLY A 114 -22.89 11.90 -4.20
CA GLY A 114 -24.29 11.52 -4.44
C GLY A 114 -25.28 12.48 -3.80
N LEU A 115 -25.00 12.93 -2.58
CA LEU A 115 -25.85 13.87 -1.85
C LEU A 115 -25.79 15.28 -2.44
N ALA A 116 -24.61 15.75 -2.87
CA ALA A 116 -24.46 17.03 -3.56
C ALA A 116 -25.15 17.05 -4.94
N ALA A 117 -25.32 15.88 -5.58
CA ALA A 117 -26.09 15.75 -6.81
C ALA A 117 -27.62 15.77 -6.57
N ALA A 118 -28.07 15.42 -5.35
CA ALA A 118 -29.49 15.34 -4.99
C ALA A 118 -30.01 16.55 -4.21
N GLU A 119 -29.15 17.26 -3.48
CA GLU A 119 -29.52 18.34 -2.55
C GLU A 119 -28.74 19.66 -2.79
N ASN A 120 -28.98 20.67 -1.95
CA ASN A 120 -28.27 21.94 -2.05
C ASN A 120 -26.77 21.77 -1.69
N PRO A 121 -25.83 22.15 -2.58
CA PRO A 121 -24.41 21.93 -2.37
C PRO A 121 -23.86 22.59 -1.09
N LEU A 122 -24.35 23.78 -0.71
CA LEU A 122 -23.86 24.48 0.48
C LEU A 122 -24.27 23.76 1.76
N GLY A 123 -25.49 23.20 1.80
CA GLY A 123 -25.96 22.40 2.94
C GLY A 123 -25.13 21.13 3.12
N VAL A 124 -24.81 20.45 2.02
CA VAL A 124 -23.97 19.24 2.02
C VAL A 124 -22.54 19.55 2.48
N VAL A 125 -21.95 20.64 2.02
CA VAL A 125 -20.61 21.08 2.46
C VAL A 125 -20.58 21.38 3.96
N LEU A 126 -21.56 22.14 4.46
CA LEU A 126 -21.64 22.47 5.89
C LEU A 126 -21.85 21.22 6.75
N GLY A 127 -22.74 20.33 6.32
CA GLY A 127 -22.99 19.05 7.00
C GLY A 127 -21.76 18.15 7.02
N GLY A 128 -21.05 18.05 5.89
CA GLY A 128 -19.81 17.27 5.76
C GLY A 128 -18.70 17.78 6.68
N ILE A 129 -18.46 19.10 6.71
CA ILE A 129 -17.45 19.72 7.59
C ILE A 129 -17.78 19.44 9.07
N LEU A 130 -19.04 19.64 9.47
CA LEU A 130 -19.46 19.40 10.85
C LEU A 130 -19.35 17.92 11.23
N GLY A 131 -19.80 17.01 10.37
CA GLY A 131 -19.74 15.57 10.59
C GLY A 131 -18.30 15.07 10.73
N GLN A 132 -17.40 15.53 9.85
CA GLN A 132 -16.00 15.13 9.87
C GLN A 132 -15.26 15.67 11.09
N ALA A 133 -15.51 16.94 11.44
CA ALA A 133 -14.99 17.55 12.66
C ALA A 133 -15.44 16.78 13.93
N LEU A 134 -16.70 16.39 14.02
CA LEU A 134 -17.21 15.60 15.16
C LEU A 134 -16.54 14.23 15.26
N CYS A 135 -16.41 13.52 14.14
CA CYS A 135 -15.75 12.22 14.10
C CYS A 135 -14.28 12.30 14.56
N GLN A 136 -13.54 13.30 14.06
CA GLN A 136 -12.15 13.52 14.44
C GLN A 136 -12.00 13.91 15.92
N ASN A 137 -12.89 14.75 16.45
CA ASN A 137 -12.91 15.05 17.88
C ASN A 137 -13.18 13.79 18.71
N ALA A 138 -14.18 12.97 18.34
CA ALA A 138 -14.47 11.71 19.02
C ALA A 138 -13.26 10.76 18.99
N ALA A 139 -12.55 10.67 17.87
CA ALA A 139 -11.35 9.84 17.74
C ALA A 139 -10.20 10.32 18.65
N VAL A 140 -9.95 11.63 18.71
CA VAL A 140 -8.84 12.20 19.52
C VAL A 140 -9.13 12.06 21.02
N PHE A 141 -10.32 12.47 21.47
CA PHE A 141 -10.69 12.38 22.89
C PHE A 141 -10.95 10.93 23.33
N GLY A 142 -11.63 10.15 22.48
CA GLY A 142 -11.85 8.74 22.69
C GLY A 142 -10.53 7.98 22.77
N GLY A 143 -9.62 8.19 21.82
CA GLY A 143 -8.30 7.57 21.80
C GLY A 143 -7.47 7.89 23.05
N LYS A 144 -7.48 9.15 23.51
CA LYS A 144 -6.81 9.54 24.76
C LYS A 144 -7.38 8.81 25.99
N SER A 145 -8.70 8.62 26.03
CA SER A 145 -9.35 7.90 27.13
C SER A 145 -9.22 6.38 27.03
N LEU A 146 -9.12 5.85 25.81
CA LEU A 146 -8.97 4.43 25.53
C LEU A 146 -7.54 3.95 25.83
N ALA A 147 -6.54 4.79 25.52
CA ALA A 147 -5.12 4.50 25.75
C ALA A 147 -4.78 4.34 27.24
N THR A 148 -5.55 4.94 28.15
CA THR A 148 -5.35 4.79 29.60
C THR A 148 -6.12 3.62 30.21
N GLN A 149 -7.10 3.06 29.49
CA GLN A 149 -8.04 2.05 29.99
C GLN A 149 -7.80 0.66 29.39
N ILE A 150 -7.26 0.57 28.17
CA ILE A 150 -7.13 -0.71 27.46
C ILE A 150 -5.67 -1.17 27.38
N PRO A 151 -5.32 -2.32 28.00
CA PRO A 151 -3.99 -2.89 27.86
C PRO A 151 -3.78 -3.39 26.42
N GLU A 152 -2.59 -3.12 25.86
CA GLU A 152 -2.23 -3.48 24.46
C GLU A 152 -2.49 -4.95 24.12
N ARG A 153 -2.35 -5.84 25.12
CA ARG A 153 -2.65 -7.28 24.98
C ARG A 153 -4.10 -7.53 24.58
N PHE A 154 -5.04 -6.75 25.10
CA PHE A 154 -6.46 -6.88 24.81
C PHE A 154 -6.77 -6.42 23.37
N ILE A 155 -6.07 -5.39 22.89
CA ILE A 155 -6.19 -4.90 21.50
C ILE A 155 -5.64 -5.96 20.54
N ALA A 156 -4.48 -6.54 20.83
CA ALA A 156 -3.89 -7.59 20.01
C ALA A 156 -4.78 -8.86 19.99
N LEU A 157 -5.34 -9.25 21.14
CA LEU A 157 -6.20 -10.44 21.23
C LEU A 157 -7.51 -10.24 20.48
N SER A 158 -8.18 -9.10 20.67
CA SER A 158 -9.43 -8.78 20.00
C SER A 158 -9.23 -8.63 18.48
N GLY A 159 -8.17 -7.97 18.03
CA GLY A 159 -7.81 -7.89 16.61
C GLY A 159 -7.53 -9.26 15.99
N GLY A 160 -6.80 -10.13 16.69
CA GLY A 160 -6.53 -11.50 16.25
C GLY A 160 -7.78 -12.36 16.13
N ILE A 161 -8.68 -12.30 17.13
CA ILE A 161 -9.97 -13.01 17.10
C ILE A 161 -10.83 -12.52 15.92
N LEU A 162 -10.93 -11.20 15.75
CA LEU A 162 -11.72 -10.61 14.67
C LEU A 162 -11.19 -11.05 13.30
N PHE A 163 -9.86 -11.09 13.12
CA PHE A 163 -9.23 -11.53 11.88
C PHE A 163 -9.50 -13.01 11.57
N ILE A 164 -9.47 -13.88 12.59
CA ILE A 164 -9.83 -15.29 12.44
C ILE A 164 -11.30 -15.44 12.05
N VAL A 165 -12.21 -14.71 12.71
CA VAL A 165 -13.64 -14.75 12.41
C VAL A 165 -13.91 -14.31 10.97
N PHE A 166 -13.36 -13.17 10.54
CA PHE A 166 -13.51 -12.73 9.15
C PHE A 166 -12.88 -13.70 8.15
N GLY A 167 -11.75 -14.31 8.49
CA GLY A 167 -11.10 -15.33 7.66
C GLY A 167 -11.97 -16.57 7.48
N ILE A 168 -12.58 -17.06 8.56
CA ILE A 168 -13.49 -18.22 8.54
C ILE A 168 -14.76 -17.87 7.75
N GLN A 169 -15.36 -16.72 8.02
CA GLN A 169 -16.56 -16.28 7.30
C GLN A 169 -16.31 -16.18 5.80
N SER A 170 -15.19 -15.56 5.40
CA SER A 170 -14.78 -15.45 3.99
C SER A 170 -14.57 -16.82 3.34
N PHE A 171 -13.96 -17.77 4.06
CA PHE A 171 -13.74 -19.12 3.58
C PHE A 171 -15.06 -19.87 3.33
N PHE A 172 -16.01 -19.79 4.26
CA PHE A 172 -17.33 -20.41 4.08
C PHE A 172 -18.13 -19.75 2.95
N SER A 173 -18.12 -18.41 2.86
CA SER A 173 -18.76 -17.70 1.75
C SER A 173 -18.21 -18.09 0.37
N THR A 174 -16.96 -18.57 0.31
CA THR A 174 -16.32 -19.04 -0.93
C THR A 174 -16.67 -20.50 -1.26
N ILE A 175 -17.04 -21.31 -0.26
CA ILE A 175 -17.43 -22.72 -0.47
C ILE A 175 -18.90 -22.84 -0.89
N GLU A 176 -19.73 -21.89 -0.46
CA GLU A 176 -21.17 -21.87 -0.75
C GLU A 176 -21.52 -21.19 -2.10
N SER A 177 -20.52 -20.64 -2.80
CA SER A 177 -20.62 -20.03 -4.13
C SER A 177 -20.10 -20.95 -5.24
#